data_AF-A0A6G3XGE4-F1
#
_entry.id   AF-A0A6G3XGE4-F1
#
_cell.length_a   1.000
_cell.length_b   1.000
_cell.length_c   1.000
_cell.angle_alpha   90.00
_cell.angle_beta   90.00
_cell.angle_gamma   90.00
#
_symmetry.space_group_name_H-M   'P 1'
#
loop_
_entity.id
_entity.type
_entity.pdbx_description
1 polymer ?
#
loop_
_entity_poly.entity_id
_entity_poly.type
_entity_poly.pdbx_seq_one_letter_code
_entity_poly.pdbx_strand_id
1 'polypeptide(L)'
;MSEVLYDERSRNPLARTAELTEDRLRRGGRTTPLEELNLAAMAEAYLRGQWLGGGGTERPLDSLAQGPGIVPVTRVTGSTTPLKVRRTAEFARALGELAVRRCGGADQVVALAARAQAEGVPLWIARRYAPGPAGPIAVAVDRRLVRVDVWGPGAPAVRLRAPYGFRGDSTVPGSGLVMTVGDVGARLIMQKKFRKSKSSVEIGLPDRRWTLRRETAESSWLLRDGRGVAQLTRPGRRTGPQPGSVLLPLADVRHESPDPLDAVMAHAVAVSFGLGDTTGLARFRAVPSRRTTNDDTWDRPWFSNLGSGRDDNEPGGGDGWGSDGGEGGDGGGGGDGGGGGDGGGGGGGD
;
A
#
# COMPACT_ATOMS: atom_id res chain seq x y z
N MET A 1 10.10 25.39 23.45
CA MET A 1 10.96 24.19 23.37
C MET A 1 10.07 23.01 23.63
N SER A 2 10.00 22.01 22.74
CA SER A 2 9.21 20.80 23.01
C SER A 2 9.86 19.96 24.10
N GLU A 3 9.03 19.35 24.95
CA GLU A 3 9.48 18.42 25.98
C GLU A 3 10.12 17.18 25.34
N VAL A 4 11.25 16.74 25.89
CA VAL A 4 11.95 15.52 25.46
C VAL A 4 11.39 14.35 26.26
N LEU A 5 10.70 13.44 25.57
CA LEU A 5 10.01 12.29 26.17
C LEU A 5 10.89 11.03 26.18
N TYR A 6 11.84 10.96 25.25
CA TYR A 6 12.85 9.92 25.19
C TYR A 6 14.09 10.47 24.49
N ASP A 7 15.28 10.15 25.00
CA ASP A 7 16.54 10.46 24.35
C ASP A 7 17.60 9.37 24.61
N GLU A 8 18.51 9.23 23.66
CA GLU A 8 19.66 8.34 23.74
C GLU A 8 20.94 9.15 23.64
N ARG A 9 21.69 9.19 24.74
CA ARG A 9 22.97 9.89 24.76
C ARG A 9 24.08 9.03 24.18
N SER A 10 24.87 9.61 23.27
CA SER A 10 26.08 8.99 22.74
C SER A 10 27.21 10.02 22.68
N ARG A 11 28.42 9.64 23.10
CA ARG A 11 29.62 10.44 22.88
C ARG A 11 30.15 10.33 21.44
N ASN A 12 29.68 9.33 20.68
CA ASN A 12 30.00 9.18 19.27
C ASN A 12 28.99 10.00 18.42
N PRO A 13 29.43 11.03 17.67
CA PRO A 13 28.56 11.87 16.85
C PRO A 13 27.95 11.13 15.65
N LEU A 14 28.48 9.97 15.28
CA LEU A 14 27.96 9.12 14.20
C LEU A 14 26.98 8.05 14.70
N ALA A 15 26.76 7.96 16.01
CA ALA A 15 25.81 7.01 16.55
C ALA A 15 24.39 7.33 16.09
N ARG A 16 23.69 6.33 15.55
CA ARG A 16 22.27 6.45 15.22
C ARG A 16 21.46 6.33 16.52
N THR A 17 21.25 7.46 17.19
CA THR A 17 20.43 7.55 18.40
C THR A 17 18.98 7.88 18.04
N ALA A 18 18.06 7.49 18.92
CA ALA A 18 16.66 7.88 18.85
C ALA A 18 16.35 8.98 19.87
N GLU A 19 15.63 10.01 19.45
CA GLU A 19 15.06 11.07 20.30
C GLU A 19 13.58 11.21 19.94
N LEU A 20 12.72 11.20 20.95
CA LEU A 20 11.29 11.50 20.83
C LEU A 20 10.99 12.77 21.61
N THR A 21 10.39 13.74 20.94
CA THR A 21 9.80 14.92 21.58
C THR A 21 8.32 14.96 21.29
N GLU A 22 7.63 15.95 21.85
CA GLU A 22 6.21 16.15 21.58
C GLU A 22 5.88 16.39 20.10
N ASP A 23 6.82 16.87 19.28
CA ASP A 23 6.53 17.30 17.90
C ASP A 23 7.21 16.44 16.84
N ARG A 24 8.23 15.65 17.22
CA ARG A 24 9.03 14.90 16.25
C ARG A 24 9.64 13.64 16.84
N LEU A 25 9.93 12.72 15.93
CA LEU A 25 10.82 11.58 16.13
C LEU A 25 12.11 11.80 15.34
N ARG A 26 13.25 11.80 16.02
CA ARG A 26 14.58 11.82 15.38
C ARG A 26 15.21 10.42 15.48
N ARG A 27 15.76 9.94 14.37
CA ARG A 27 16.55 8.70 14.26
C ARG A 27 17.82 8.97 13.47
N GLY A 28 18.96 9.01 14.15
CA GLY A 28 20.23 9.41 13.54
C GLY A 28 20.09 10.78 12.86
N GLY A 29 20.46 10.87 11.58
CA GLY A 29 20.33 12.12 10.80
C GLY A 29 18.94 12.41 10.22
N ARG A 30 17.91 11.62 10.53
CA ARG A 30 16.55 11.83 10.01
C ARG A 30 15.61 12.31 11.11
N THR A 31 14.80 13.31 10.78
CA THR A 31 13.72 13.81 11.63
C THR A 31 12.39 13.59 10.92
N THR A 32 11.39 13.08 11.63
CA THR A 32 10.02 12.85 11.16
C THR A 32 9.05 13.61 12.09
N PRO A 33 8.27 14.56 11.58
CA PRO A 33 7.19 15.20 12.34
C PRO A 33 6.19 14.17 12.85
N LEU A 34 5.60 14.40 14.02
CA LEU A 34 4.59 13.48 14.55
C LEU A 34 3.32 13.40 13.68
N GLU A 35 2.95 14.46 12.95
CA GLU A 35 1.82 14.39 12.02
C GLU A 35 2.04 13.40 10.85
N GLU A 36 3.29 13.03 10.57
CA GLU A 36 3.59 12.02 9.56
C GLU A 36 3.53 10.59 10.12
N LEU A 37 3.39 10.43 11.44
CA LEU A 37 3.22 9.13 12.09
C LEU A 37 1.74 8.77 12.20
N ASN A 38 1.42 7.48 12.08
CA ASN A 38 0.06 6.99 12.31
C ASN A 38 -0.19 6.80 13.80
N LEU A 39 -0.30 7.93 14.52
CA LEU A 39 -0.50 7.95 15.97
C LEU A 39 -1.79 7.22 16.37
N ALA A 40 -2.87 7.37 15.60
CA ALA A 40 -4.14 6.72 15.88
C ALA A 40 -3.99 5.18 15.92
N ALA A 41 -3.28 4.60 14.95
CA ALA A 41 -3.06 3.15 14.92
C ALA A 41 -2.14 2.67 16.05
N MET A 42 -1.09 3.42 16.37
CA MET A 42 -0.18 3.06 17.47
C MET A 42 -0.84 3.22 18.85
N ALA A 43 -1.64 4.27 19.04
CA ALA A 43 -2.40 4.50 20.26
C ALA A 43 -3.45 3.40 20.48
N GLU A 44 -4.14 2.97 19.43
CA GLU A 44 -5.14 1.90 19.51
C GLU A 44 -4.50 0.57 19.92
N ALA A 45 -3.38 0.18 19.31
CA ALA A 45 -2.64 -1.01 19.71
C ALA A 45 -2.13 -0.90 21.15
N TYR A 46 -1.57 0.27 21.51
CA TYR A 46 -1.04 0.54 22.84
C TYR A 46 -2.11 0.35 23.94
N LEU A 47 -3.31 0.88 23.74
CA LEU A 47 -4.42 0.74 24.70
C LEU A 47 -4.91 -0.70 24.84
N ARG A 48 -4.67 -1.58 23.85
CA ARG A 48 -4.92 -3.02 23.93
C ARG A 48 -3.78 -3.82 24.57
N GLY A 49 -2.75 -3.15 25.10
CA GLY A 49 -1.58 -3.83 25.63
C GLY A 49 -0.68 -4.42 24.54
N GLN A 50 -0.80 -3.95 23.30
CA GLN A 50 -0.05 -4.41 22.14
C GLN A 50 0.83 -3.29 21.57
N TRP A 51 1.82 -3.66 20.77
CA TRP A 51 2.53 -2.73 19.90
C TRP A 51 2.34 -3.13 18.45
N LEU A 52 2.17 -2.13 17.59
CA LEU A 52 1.93 -2.30 16.16
C LEU A 52 3.25 -2.50 15.40
N GLY A 53 3.27 -3.49 14.52
CA GLY A 53 4.34 -3.81 13.60
C GLY A 53 3.93 -3.73 12.13
N GLY A 54 4.85 -4.10 11.24
CA GLY A 54 4.64 -4.03 9.79
C GLY A 54 3.53 -4.95 9.31
N GLY A 55 2.64 -4.44 8.45
CA GLY A 55 1.53 -5.21 7.88
C GLY A 55 0.40 -5.51 8.86
N GLY A 56 0.35 -4.78 9.98
CA GLY A 56 -0.66 -4.97 11.02
C GLY A 56 -0.36 -6.11 12.00
N THR A 57 0.88 -6.61 12.01
CA THR A 57 1.31 -7.56 13.05
C THR A 57 1.37 -6.89 14.40
N GLU A 58 1.17 -7.65 15.48
CA GLU A 58 1.19 -7.12 16.83
C GLU A 58 2.01 -8.00 17.75
N ARG A 59 2.65 -7.39 18.75
CA ARG A 59 3.28 -8.07 19.88
C ARG A 59 2.81 -7.47 21.20
N PRO A 60 2.64 -8.28 22.26
CA PRO A 60 2.30 -7.75 23.58
C PRO A 60 3.36 -6.74 24.06
N LEU A 61 2.93 -5.62 24.64
CA LEU A 61 3.84 -4.59 25.15
C LEU A 61 4.81 -5.16 26.20
N ASP A 62 4.32 -6.05 27.06
CA ASP A 62 5.11 -6.67 28.12
C ASP A 62 6.15 -7.67 27.60
N SER A 63 6.01 -8.10 26.33
CA SER A 63 7.00 -8.94 25.66
C SER A 63 8.17 -8.16 25.06
N LEU A 64 8.09 -6.83 25.01
CA LEU A 64 9.16 -6.00 24.48
C LEU A 64 10.38 -6.01 25.41
N ALA A 65 11.57 -6.04 24.82
CA ALA A 65 12.82 -6.04 25.56
C ALA A 65 12.94 -4.78 26.45
N GLN A 66 13.42 -4.95 27.68
CA GLN A 66 13.73 -3.80 28.55
C GLN A 66 15.00 -3.06 28.07
N GLY A 67 15.91 -3.79 27.41
CA GLY A 67 17.16 -3.26 26.87
C GLY A 67 17.09 -2.90 25.38
N PRO A 68 18.23 -2.97 24.66
CA PRO A 68 18.28 -2.64 23.25
C PRO A 68 17.45 -3.59 22.39
N GLY A 69 16.80 -3.04 21.38
CA GLY A 69 15.92 -3.80 20.50
C GLY A 69 15.30 -2.95 19.39
N ILE A 70 14.26 -3.50 18.76
CA ILE A 70 13.54 -2.88 17.64
C ILE A 70 12.12 -2.52 18.09
N VAL A 71 11.74 -1.27 17.83
CA VAL A 71 10.36 -0.79 17.93
C VAL A 71 9.91 -0.40 16.52
N PRO A 72 8.95 -1.09 15.91
CA PRO A 72 8.38 -0.66 14.63
C PRO A 72 7.64 0.67 14.80
N VAL A 73 7.80 1.60 13.86
CA VAL A 73 7.09 2.88 13.83
C VAL A 73 6.36 3.01 12.50
N THR A 74 5.04 3.23 12.57
CA THR A 74 4.15 3.29 11.40
C THR A 74 3.87 4.75 11.02
N ARG A 75 4.01 5.08 9.74
CA ARG A 75 3.67 6.38 9.15
C ARG A 75 2.21 6.43 8.73
N VAL A 76 1.65 7.63 8.52
CA VAL A 76 0.27 7.81 8.02
C VAL A 76 0.05 7.18 6.64
N THR A 77 1.13 6.87 5.91
CA THR A 77 1.10 6.10 4.65
C THR A 77 0.80 4.62 4.85
N GLY A 78 0.80 4.12 6.10
CA GLY A 78 0.75 2.70 6.45
C GLY A 78 2.11 2.00 6.35
N SER A 79 3.15 2.70 5.91
CA SER A 79 4.51 2.13 5.90
C SER A 79 5.07 2.06 7.31
N THR A 80 5.75 0.96 7.64
CA THR A 80 6.33 0.73 8.96
C THR A 80 7.83 0.57 8.84
N THR A 81 8.57 1.29 9.68
CA THR A 81 10.03 1.18 9.71
C THR A 81 10.50 0.65 11.07
N PRO A 82 11.38 -0.37 11.11
CA PRO A 82 12.00 -0.80 12.36
C PRO A 82 12.96 0.28 12.87
N LEU A 83 12.69 0.80 14.08
CA LEU A 83 13.57 1.72 14.78
C LEU A 83 14.39 0.94 15.82
N LYS A 84 15.71 0.99 15.69
CA LYS A 84 16.61 0.47 16.73
C LYS A 84 16.69 1.48 17.86
N VAL A 85 16.41 1.03 19.08
CA VAL A 85 16.48 1.83 20.30
C VAL A 85 17.24 1.06 21.38
N ARG A 86 17.80 1.78 22.34
CA ARG A 86 18.55 1.21 23.48
C ARG A 86 17.65 0.74 24.61
N ARG A 87 16.43 1.27 24.70
CA ARG A 87 15.45 0.96 25.76
C ARG A 87 14.08 0.78 25.11
N THR A 88 13.83 -0.43 24.60
CA THR A 88 12.68 -0.75 23.74
C THR A 88 11.34 -0.55 24.44
N ALA A 89 11.16 -1.14 25.63
CA ALA A 89 9.92 -1.00 26.39
C ALA A 89 9.64 0.47 26.80
N GLU A 90 10.68 1.23 27.20
CA GLU A 90 10.55 2.64 27.57
C GLU A 90 10.14 3.50 26.37
N PHE A 91 10.81 3.32 25.22
CA PHE A 91 10.48 4.06 24.01
C PHE A 91 9.06 3.78 23.52
N ALA A 92 8.65 2.51 23.47
CA ALA A 92 7.31 2.11 23.03
C ALA A 92 6.22 2.70 23.95
N ARG A 93 6.45 2.67 25.27
CA ARG A 93 5.55 3.30 26.25
C ARG A 93 5.44 4.81 26.04
N ALA A 94 6.58 5.51 25.94
CA ALA A 94 6.60 6.95 25.76
C ALA A 94 5.88 7.39 24.46
N LEU A 95 6.10 6.68 23.35
CA LEU A 95 5.42 6.95 22.09
C LEU A 95 3.93 6.58 22.14
N GLY A 96 3.55 5.47 22.79
CA GLY A 96 2.16 5.07 22.98
C GLY A 96 1.35 6.09 23.79
N GLU A 97 1.88 6.53 24.93
CA GLU A 97 1.25 7.56 25.77
C GLU A 97 1.12 8.90 25.03
N LEU A 98 2.17 9.30 24.30
CA LEU A 98 2.14 10.50 23.47
C LEU A 98 1.08 10.39 22.37
N ALA A 99 1.00 9.24 21.70
CA ALA A 99 0.02 8.98 20.65
C ALA A 99 -1.41 9.11 21.19
N VAL A 100 -1.71 8.52 22.36
CA VAL A 100 -3.01 8.67 23.02
C VAL A 100 -3.33 10.14 23.30
N ARG A 101 -2.39 10.90 23.88
CA ARG A 101 -2.59 12.34 24.15
C ARG A 101 -2.84 13.14 22.87
N ARG A 102 -2.02 12.92 21.83
CA ARG A 102 -2.14 13.64 20.54
C ARG A 102 -3.39 13.25 19.76
N CYS A 103 -3.95 12.07 20.00
CA CYS A 103 -5.25 11.69 19.48
C CYS A 103 -6.43 12.28 20.25
N GLY A 104 -6.22 13.02 21.35
CA GLY A 104 -7.30 13.59 22.16
C GLY A 104 -7.74 12.72 23.35
N GLY A 105 -6.95 11.71 23.72
CA GLY A 105 -7.22 10.83 24.86
C GLY A 105 -7.80 9.46 24.46
N ALA A 106 -7.98 8.59 25.46
CA ALA A 106 -8.39 7.20 25.24
C ALA A 106 -9.76 7.07 24.57
N ASP A 107 -10.75 7.88 24.99
CA ASP A 107 -12.10 7.84 24.44
C ASP A 107 -12.12 8.17 22.93
N GLN A 108 -11.30 9.13 22.50
CA GLN A 108 -11.18 9.48 21.09
C GLN A 108 -10.51 8.35 20.29
N VAL A 109 -9.53 7.66 20.86
CA VAL A 109 -8.91 6.47 20.24
C VAL A 109 -9.92 5.33 20.12
N VAL A 110 -10.75 5.10 21.14
CA VAL A 110 -11.84 4.11 21.11
C VAL A 110 -12.86 4.46 20.01
N ALA A 111 -13.24 5.73 19.86
CA ALA A 111 -14.13 6.17 18.80
C ALA A 111 -13.52 5.94 17.39
N LEU A 112 -12.23 6.21 17.23
CA LEU A 112 -11.50 5.91 15.99
C LEU A 112 -11.45 4.40 15.70
N ALA A 113 -11.23 3.57 16.72
CA ALA A 113 -11.23 2.11 16.60
C ALA A 113 -12.61 1.58 16.21
N ALA A 114 -13.68 2.07 16.85
CA ALA A 114 -15.06 1.71 16.51
C ALA A 114 -15.41 2.08 15.06
N ARG A 115 -14.98 3.26 14.60
CA ARG A 115 -15.13 3.66 13.20
C ARG A 115 -14.37 2.73 12.25
N ALA A 116 -13.11 2.41 12.56
CA ALA A 116 -12.30 1.50 11.76
C ALA A 116 -12.92 0.10 11.66
N GLN A 117 -13.52 -0.39 12.76
CA GLN A 117 -14.27 -1.64 12.79
C GLN A 117 -15.52 -1.58 11.91
N ALA A 118 -16.31 -0.51 11.99
CA ALA A 118 -17.50 -0.32 11.15
C ALA A 118 -17.14 -0.23 9.65
N GLU A 119 -16.01 0.40 9.31
CA GLU A 119 -15.47 0.45 7.94
C GLU A 119 -14.91 -0.93 7.50
N GLY A 120 -14.55 -1.79 8.45
CA GLY A 120 -13.83 -3.05 8.22
C GLY A 120 -12.38 -2.85 7.75
N VAL A 121 -11.80 -1.68 8.02
CA VAL A 121 -10.46 -1.27 7.61
C VAL A 121 -9.64 -0.90 8.84
N PRO A 122 -8.53 -1.61 9.14
CA PRO A 122 -7.68 -1.28 10.28
C PRO A 122 -7.13 0.16 10.23
N LEU A 123 -6.91 0.79 11.38
CA LEU A 123 -6.38 2.16 11.47
C LEU A 123 -4.99 2.32 10.83
N TRP A 124 -4.19 1.26 10.83
CA TRP A 124 -2.82 1.30 10.28
C TRP A 124 -2.80 1.44 8.75
N ILE A 125 -3.88 1.09 8.04
CA ILE A 125 -3.98 1.26 6.58
C ILE A 125 -4.41 2.70 6.28
N ALA A 126 -3.64 3.38 5.43
CA ALA A 126 -3.92 4.75 5.02
C ALA A 126 -5.26 4.87 4.29
N ARG A 127 -6.04 5.89 4.66
CA ARG A 127 -7.27 6.31 3.98
C ARG A 127 -6.98 7.51 3.10
N ARG A 128 -7.36 7.41 1.83
CA ARG A 128 -7.39 8.55 0.88
C ARG A 128 -8.83 8.81 0.51
N TYR A 129 -9.16 10.07 0.26
CA TYR A 129 -10.52 10.48 -0.08
C TYR A 129 -10.55 11.13 -1.45
N ALA A 130 -11.61 10.84 -2.20
CA ALA A 130 -11.91 11.46 -3.49
C ALA A 130 -13.37 11.93 -3.52
N PRO A 131 -13.71 12.94 -4.33
CA PRO A 131 -15.10 13.34 -4.51
C PRO A 131 -15.90 12.24 -5.24
N GLY A 132 -17.15 12.07 -4.84
CA GLY A 132 -18.12 11.19 -5.49
C GLY A 132 -19.49 11.86 -5.57
N PRO A 133 -20.40 11.34 -6.41
CA PRO A 133 -21.71 11.96 -6.65
C PRO A 133 -22.61 12.01 -5.41
N ALA A 134 -22.46 11.07 -4.47
CA ALA A 134 -23.20 11.02 -3.20
C ALA A 134 -22.38 11.50 -1.98
N GLY A 135 -21.18 12.02 -2.20
CA GLY A 135 -20.25 12.44 -1.15
C GLY A 135 -18.87 11.80 -1.26
N PRO A 136 -17.99 12.02 -0.26
CA PRO A 136 -16.61 11.53 -0.31
C PRO A 136 -16.52 10.00 -0.40
N ILE A 137 -15.65 9.52 -1.29
CA ILE A 137 -15.30 8.11 -1.46
C ILE A 137 -13.96 7.87 -0.77
N ALA A 138 -13.96 6.96 0.19
CA ALA A 138 -12.77 6.53 0.89
C ALA A 138 -12.11 5.35 0.18
N VAL A 139 -10.78 5.39 0.10
CA VAL A 139 -9.95 4.41 -0.58
C VAL A 139 -8.81 4.02 0.36
N ALA A 140 -8.73 2.73 0.71
CA ALA A 140 -7.64 2.15 1.47
C ALA A 140 -6.98 1.03 0.67
N VAL A 141 -5.65 1.06 0.59
CA VAL A 141 -4.86 0.11 -0.19
C VAL A 141 -3.64 -0.31 0.59
N ASP A 142 -3.40 -1.61 0.65
CA ASP A 142 -2.10 -2.17 0.97
C ASP A 142 -1.68 -3.11 -0.17
N ARG A 143 -0.63 -2.73 -0.91
CA ARG A 143 -0.21 -3.47 -2.10
C ARG A 143 0.51 -4.76 -1.76
N ARG A 144 1.14 -4.85 -0.59
CA ARG A 144 1.89 -6.04 -0.16
C ARG A 144 0.95 -7.12 0.38
N LEU A 145 -0.15 -6.74 1.02
CA LEU A 145 -1.26 -7.63 1.37
C LEU A 145 -2.22 -7.91 0.20
N VAL A 146 -2.04 -7.24 -0.95
CA VAL A 146 -2.98 -7.28 -2.07
C VAL A 146 -4.41 -6.99 -1.58
N ARG A 147 -4.53 -5.89 -0.83
CA ARG A 147 -5.75 -5.48 -0.14
C ARG A 147 -6.20 -4.13 -0.67
N VAL A 148 -7.45 -4.06 -1.11
CA VAL A 148 -8.15 -2.81 -1.47
C VAL A 148 -9.51 -2.80 -0.81
N ASP A 149 -9.84 -1.66 -0.19
CA ASP A 149 -11.15 -1.36 0.34
C ASP A 149 -11.58 0.01 -0.19
N VAL A 150 -12.72 0.08 -0.85
CA VAL A 150 -13.31 1.34 -1.32
C VAL A 150 -14.76 1.41 -0.88
N TRP A 151 -15.15 2.52 -0.27
CA TRP A 151 -16.50 2.72 0.25
C TRP A 151 -16.90 4.20 0.19
N GLY A 152 -18.19 4.47 0.19
CA GLY A 152 -18.76 5.80 0.17
C GLY A 152 -20.26 5.77 0.47
N PRO A 153 -20.90 6.93 0.66
CA PRO A 153 -22.33 7.01 0.92
C PRO A 153 -23.16 6.39 -0.20
N GLY A 154 -24.23 5.67 0.16
CA GLY A 154 -25.21 5.17 -0.80
C GLY A 154 -24.76 3.96 -1.65
N ALA A 155 -23.61 3.35 -1.36
CA ALA A 155 -23.14 2.14 -2.03
C ALA A 155 -22.51 1.12 -1.06
N PRO A 156 -22.64 -0.18 -1.33
CA PRO A 156 -21.88 -1.20 -0.62
C PRO A 156 -20.38 -1.05 -0.88
N ALA A 157 -19.55 -1.42 0.11
CA ALA A 157 -18.10 -1.37 -0.04
C ALA A 157 -17.61 -2.37 -1.10
N VAL A 158 -16.69 -1.94 -1.96
CA VAL A 158 -16.00 -2.82 -2.91
C VAL A 158 -14.65 -3.21 -2.31
N ARG A 159 -14.42 -4.52 -2.19
CA ARG A 159 -13.21 -5.08 -1.57
C ARG A 159 -12.51 -6.00 -2.53
N LEU A 160 -11.18 -5.92 -2.59
CA LEU A 160 -10.35 -6.86 -3.33
C LEU A 160 -9.26 -7.40 -2.41
N ARG A 161 -9.04 -8.72 -2.52
CA ARG A 161 -8.11 -9.52 -1.71
C ARG A 161 -7.38 -10.53 -2.59
N ALA A 162 -6.27 -11.07 -2.12
CA ALA A 162 -5.63 -12.26 -2.68
C ALA A 162 -5.44 -13.35 -1.60
N PRO A 163 -6.52 -14.01 -1.14
CA PRO A 163 -6.47 -14.93 0.00
C PRO A 163 -5.51 -16.12 -0.19
N TYR A 164 -5.22 -16.46 -1.46
CA TYR A 164 -4.33 -17.56 -1.84
C TYR A 164 -3.06 -17.05 -2.56
N GLY A 165 -2.71 -15.78 -2.33
CA GLY A 165 -1.65 -15.10 -3.07
C GLY A 165 -2.09 -14.63 -4.45
N PHE A 166 -1.26 -13.78 -5.06
CA PHE A 166 -1.48 -13.22 -6.40
C PHE A 166 -0.36 -13.66 -7.31
N ARG A 167 -0.68 -14.28 -8.45
CA ARG A 167 0.33 -14.89 -9.33
C ARG A 167 0.88 -13.96 -10.40
N GLY A 168 0.26 -12.80 -10.64
CA GLY A 168 0.67 -11.86 -11.70
C GLY A 168 0.37 -12.32 -13.13
N ASP A 169 0.11 -13.62 -13.33
CA ASP A 169 -0.17 -14.21 -14.64
C ASP A 169 -1.62 -13.94 -15.10
N SER A 170 -1.75 -13.21 -16.21
CA SER A 170 -3.04 -12.84 -16.83
C SER A 170 -3.75 -13.98 -17.57
N THR A 171 -3.13 -15.17 -17.71
CA THR A 171 -3.74 -16.31 -18.42
C THR A 171 -4.79 -17.05 -17.59
N VAL A 172 -4.76 -16.91 -16.27
CA VAL A 172 -5.75 -17.50 -15.34
C VAL A 172 -6.78 -16.43 -14.94
N PRO A 173 -8.11 -16.68 -15.09
CA PRO A 173 -9.13 -15.73 -14.65
C PRO A 173 -8.93 -15.28 -13.21
N GLY A 174 -8.78 -13.97 -13.00
CA GLY A 174 -8.59 -13.34 -11.68
C GLY A 174 -7.21 -13.55 -11.04
N SER A 175 -6.39 -14.50 -11.49
CA SER A 175 -4.99 -14.72 -11.04
C SER A 175 -4.79 -14.83 -9.50
N GLY A 176 -5.83 -15.29 -8.79
CA GLY A 176 -5.85 -15.38 -7.31
C GLY A 176 -6.52 -14.20 -6.59
N LEU A 177 -6.94 -13.16 -7.34
CA LEU A 177 -7.71 -12.03 -6.81
C LEU A 177 -9.18 -12.41 -6.62
N VAL A 178 -9.72 -12.02 -5.48
CA VAL A 178 -11.14 -12.14 -5.13
C VAL A 178 -11.67 -10.74 -4.90
N MET A 179 -12.72 -10.37 -5.64
CA MET A 179 -13.43 -9.10 -5.46
C MET A 179 -14.82 -9.35 -4.89
N THR A 180 -15.24 -8.54 -3.94
CA THR A 180 -16.60 -8.53 -3.40
C THR A 180 -17.20 -7.13 -3.46
N VAL A 181 -18.53 -7.08 -3.58
CA VAL A 181 -19.34 -5.86 -3.50
C VAL A 181 -20.34 -6.07 -2.37
N GLY A 182 -20.11 -5.41 -1.23
CA GLY A 182 -20.69 -5.82 0.04
C GLY A 182 -20.29 -7.26 0.35
N ASP A 183 -21.28 -8.11 0.57
CA ASP A 183 -21.10 -9.54 0.85
C ASP A 183 -21.17 -10.42 -0.43
N VAL A 184 -21.40 -9.81 -1.60
CA VAL A 184 -21.55 -10.55 -2.87
C VAL A 184 -20.22 -10.69 -3.56
N GLY A 185 -19.82 -11.93 -3.88
CA GLY A 185 -18.65 -12.20 -4.71
C GLY A 185 -18.85 -11.75 -6.16
N ALA A 186 -17.93 -10.94 -6.69
CA ALA A 186 -17.94 -10.51 -8.07
C ALA A 186 -17.04 -11.40 -8.92
N ARG A 187 -17.53 -11.80 -10.10
CA ARG A 187 -16.70 -12.48 -11.10
C ARG A 187 -15.69 -11.48 -11.65
N LEU A 188 -14.40 -11.78 -11.50
CA LEU A 188 -13.31 -10.94 -11.98
C LEU A 188 -12.54 -11.65 -13.10
N ILE A 189 -12.44 -11.01 -14.26
CA ILE A 189 -11.66 -11.51 -15.40
C ILE A 189 -10.71 -10.40 -15.84
N MET A 190 -9.43 -10.70 -15.90
CA MET A 190 -8.41 -9.81 -16.46
C MET A 190 -7.95 -10.39 -17.79
N GLN A 191 -7.88 -9.56 -18.82
CA GLN A 191 -7.41 -9.97 -20.13
C GLN A 191 -6.37 -8.99 -20.62
N LYS A 192 -5.10 -9.43 -20.61
CA LYS A 192 -4.03 -8.72 -21.32
C LYS A 192 -3.89 -9.28 -22.72
N LYS A 193 -3.84 -8.40 -23.72
CA LYS A 193 -3.62 -8.76 -25.13
C LYS A 193 -2.46 -7.92 -25.68
N PHE A 194 -1.72 -8.48 -26.62
CA PHE A 194 -0.64 -7.76 -27.33
C PHE A 194 -1.15 -6.45 -27.95
N ARG A 195 -2.32 -6.51 -28.62
CA ARG A 195 -3.05 -5.31 -29.02
C ARG A 195 -3.69 -4.67 -27.78
N LYS A 196 -3.05 -3.64 -27.22
CA LYS A 196 -3.46 -2.92 -25.99
C LYS A 196 -4.93 -2.50 -25.98
N SER A 197 -5.48 -2.06 -27.12
CA SER A 197 -6.90 -1.66 -27.25
C SER A 197 -7.90 -2.81 -27.07
N LYS A 198 -7.45 -4.07 -27.12
CA LYS A 198 -8.26 -5.27 -26.86
C LYS A 198 -8.08 -5.81 -25.43
N SER A 199 -7.25 -5.17 -24.60
CA SER A 199 -7.10 -5.56 -23.20
C SER A 199 -8.26 -5.01 -22.37
N SER A 200 -8.72 -5.77 -21.38
CA SER A 200 -9.86 -5.39 -20.54
C SER A 200 -9.76 -5.98 -19.15
N VAL A 201 -10.52 -5.39 -18.23
CA VAL A 201 -10.89 -6.00 -16.96
C VAL A 201 -12.40 -6.04 -16.88
N GLU A 202 -12.97 -7.21 -16.63
CA GLU A 202 -14.41 -7.41 -16.48
C GLU A 202 -14.74 -7.79 -15.04
N ILE A 203 -15.75 -7.12 -14.49
CA ILE A 203 -16.27 -7.33 -13.14
C ILE A 203 -17.77 -7.56 -13.28
N GLY A 204 -18.22 -8.76 -12.94
CA GLY A 204 -19.63 -9.15 -13.05
C GLY A 204 -20.24 -9.42 -11.70
N LEU A 205 -21.36 -8.76 -11.42
CA LEU A 205 -22.36 -9.21 -10.46
C LEU A 205 -23.50 -9.93 -11.20
N PRO A 206 -24.42 -10.61 -10.51
CA PRO A 206 -25.55 -11.25 -11.16
C PRO A 206 -26.42 -10.31 -12.02
N ASP A 207 -26.53 -9.04 -11.62
CA ASP A 207 -27.44 -8.04 -12.19
C ASP A 207 -26.76 -6.99 -13.07
N ARG A 208 -25.43 -6.89 -13.07
CA ARG A 208 -24.68 -5.83 -13.76
C ARG A 208 -23.26 -6.24 -14.07
N ARG A 209 -22.69 -5.70 -15.15
CA ARG A 209 -21.29 -5.92 -15.53
C ARG A 209 -20.56 -4.61 -15.78
N TRP A 210 -19.41 -4.45 -15.15
CA TRP A 210 -18.46 -3.41 -15.49
C TRP A 210 -17.33 -3.93 -16.37
N THR A 211 -16.86 -3.10 -17.29
CA THR A 211 -15.73 -3.38 -18.16
C THR A 211 -14.82 -2.17 -18.22
N LEU A 212 -13.58 -2.33 -17.78
CA LEU A 212 -12.51 -1.35 -17.97
C LEU A 212 -11.93 -1.53 -19.38
N ARG A 213 -11.93 -0.46 -20.18
CA ARG A 213 -11.33 -0.43 -21.51
C ARG A 213 -10.39 0.75 -21.67
N ARG A 214 -9.29 0.51 -22.39
CA ARG A 214 -8.35 1.56 -22.77
C ARG A 214 -9.04 2.62 -23.64
N GLU A 215 -8.81 3.89 -23.31
CA GLU A 215 -9.15 5.04 -24.15
C GLU A 215 -7.87 5.57 -24.80
N THR A 216 -6.98 6.14 -23.98
CA THR A 216 -5.65 6.62 -24.40
C THR A 216 -4.52 5.78 -23.78
N ALA A 217 -3.27 6.22 -23.93
CA ALA A 217 -2.15 5.58 -23.25
C ALA A 217 -2.22 5.74 -21.71
N GLU A 218 -2.86 6.80 -21.23
CA GLU A 218 -2.91 7.19 -19.81
C GLU A 218 -4.32 7.09 -19.21
N SER A 219 -5.35 6.86 -20.03
CA SER A 219 -6.74 6.85 -19.58
C SER A 219 -7.54 5.63 -20.02
N SER A 220 -8.62 5.36 -19.30
CA SER A 220 -9.53 4.26 -19.57
C SER A 220 -10.96 4.63 -19.23
N TRP A 221 -11.90 4.04 -19.96
CA TRP A 221 -13.32 4.10 -19.64
C TRP A 221 -13.70 2.91 -18.78
N LEU A 222 -14.42 3.19 -17.70
CA LEU A 222 -15.25 2.20 -17.03
C LEU A 222 -16.64 2.23 -17.68
N LEU A 223 -17.04 1.09 -18.25
CA LEU A 223 -18.34 0.91 -18.86
C LEU A 223 -19.20 0.01 -17.98
N ARG A 224 -20.45 0.40 -17.68
CA ARG A 224 -21.47 -0.50 -17.13
C ARG A 224 -22.39 -0.95 -18.25
N ASP A 225 -22.44 -2.26 -18.51
CA ASP A 225 -23.27 -2.88 -19.54
C ASP A 225 -23.12 -2.21 -20.93
N GLY A 226 -21.88 -1.76 -21.22
CA GLY A 226 -21.52 -1.08 -22.46
C GLY A 226 -21.64 0.45 -22.45
N ARG A 227 -22.28 1.04 -21.44
CA ARG A 227 -22.41 2.50 -21.29
C ARG A 227 -21.30 3.08 -20.42
N GLY A 228 -20.67 4.18 -20.84
CA GLY A 228 -19.66 4.88 -20.03
C GLY A 228 -20.24 5.42 -18.73
N VAL A 229 -19.62 5.07 -17.61
CA VAL A 229 -20.01 5.54 -16.26
C VAL A 229 -18.92 6.35 -15.58
N ALA A 230 -17.64 6.14 -15.95
CA ALA A 230 -16.54 6.97 -15.49
C ALA A 230 -15.34 6.94 -16.44
N GLN A 231 -14.62 8.05 -16.55
CA GLN A 231 -13.31 8.13 -17.18
C GLN A 231 -12.23 8.15 -16.09
N LEU A 232 -11.24 7.26 -16.20
CA LEU A 232 -10.16 7.09 -15.25
C LEU A 232 -8.83 7.50 -15.89
N THR A 233 -8.09 8.41 -15.26
CA THR A 233 -6.83 8.92 -15.79
C THR A 233 -5.70 8.75 -14.77
N ARG A 234 -4.55 8.23 -15.22
CA ARG A 234 -3.36 8.10 -14.37
C ARG A 234 -2.91 9.48 -13.86
N PRO A 235 -2.45 9.61 -12.60
CA PRO A 235 -1.71 10.78 -12.15
C PRO A 235 -0.45 10.96 -13.00
N GLY A 236 -0.06 12.22 -13.25
CA GLY A 236 1.17 12.52 -13.96
C GLY A 236 2.41 11.98 -13.24
N ARG A 237 3.44 11.60 -13.99
CA ARG A 237 4.67 10.95 -13.45
C ARG A 237 5.42 11.77 -12.39
N ARG A 238 5.22 13.09 -12.35
CA ARG A 238 5.88 14.01 -11.40
C ARG A 238 4.93 14.56 -10.34
N THR A 239 3.72 14.02 -10.24
CA THR A 239 2.75 14.52 -9.27
C THR A 239 3.16 14.05 -7.87
N GLY A 240 3.79 14.95 -7.12
CA GLY A 240 4.07 14.76 -5.70
C GLY A 240 2.80 14.79 -4.86
N PRO A 241 2.91 14.48 -3.56
CA PRO A 241 1.83 14.68 -2.60
C PRO A 241 1.33 16.14 -2.63
N GLN A 242 0.05 16.33 -2.35
CA GLN A 242 -0.50 17.68 -2.14
C GLN A 242 0.15 18.35 -0.93
N PRO A 243 0.24 19.69 -0.88
CA PRO A 243 0.71 20.41 0.30
C PRO A 243 -0.02 19.94 1.57
N GLY A 244 0.74 19.64 2.62
CA GLY A 244 0.20 19.13 3.88
C GLY A 244 -0.18 17.64 3.89
N SER A 245 0.09 16.91 2.80
CA SER A 245 -0.09 15.45 2.73
C SER A 245 1.24 14.77 2.40
N VAL A 246 1.43 13.57 2.93
CA VAL A 246 2.53 12.67 2.52
C VAL A 246 2.05 11.55 1.58
N LEU A 247 0.75 11.50 1.29
CA LEU A 247 0.13 10.49 0.44
C LEU A 247 0.16 10.92 -1.03
N LEU A 248 0.57 10.01 -1.90
CA LEU A 248 0.47 10.16 -3.34
C LEU A 248 -1.00 10.21 -3.78
N PRO A 249 -1.31 11.03 -4.81
CA PRO A 249 -2.67 11.23 -5.28
C PRO A 249 -3.29 9.94 -5.81
N LEU A 250 -4.63 9.89 -5.75
CA LEU A 250 -5.41 8.89 -6.46
C LEU A 250 -5.43 9.21 -7.96
N ALA A 251 -5.82 8.22 -8.78
CA ALA A 251 -6.15 8.48 -10.18
C ALA A 251 -7.27 9.52 -10.26
N ASP A 252 -7.25 10.35 -11.30
CA ASP A 252 -8.37 11.24 -11.57
C ASP A 252 -9.55 10.41 -12.08
N VAL A 253 -10.72 10.66 -11.51
CA VAL A 253 -11.95 9.93 -11.82
C VAL A 253 -13.04 10.94 -12.12
N ARG A 254 -13.40 11.03 -13.40
CA ARG A 254 -14.53 11.82 -13.86
C ARG A 254 -15.76 10.93 -13.93
N HIS A 255 -16.72 11.16 -13.04
CA HIS A 255 -17.98 10.42 -12.97
C HIS A 255 -18.95 10.93 -14.04
N GLU A 256 -19.52 10.02 -14.82
CA GLU A 256 -20.58 10.29 -15.81
C GLU A 256 -21.94 9.69 -15.37
N SER A 257 -21.91 8.82 -14.36
CA SER A 257 -23.10 8.23 -13.73
C SER A 257 -23.32 8.86 -12.35
N PRO A 258 -24.57 9.17 -11.97
CA PRO A 258 -24.89 9.58 -10.60
C PRO A 258 -24.98 8.39 -9.63
N ASP A 259 -24.92 7.15 -10.12
CA ASP A 259 -25.02 5.94 -9.30
C ASP A 259 -23.81 5.84 -8.35
N PRO A 260 -24.02 5.82 -7.02
CA PRO A 260 -22.93 5.74 -6.06
C PRO A 260 -22.08 4.47 -6.22
N LEU A 261 -22.66 3.35 -6.66
CA LEU A 261 -21.92 2.12 -6.84
C LEU A 261 -20.97 2.18 -8.05
N ASP A 262 -21.37 2.87 -9.13
CA ASP A 262 -20.46 3.10 -10.27
C ASP A 262 -19.25 3.92 -9.83
N ALA A 263 -19.46 4.93 -8.97
CA ALA A 263 -18.39 5.77 -8.45
C ALA A 263 -17.43 4.99 -7.53
N VAL A 264 -17.96 4.19 -6.60
CA VAL A 264 -17.14 3.31 -5.74
C VAL A 264 -16.37 2.28 -6.60
N MET A 265 -17.02 1.69 -7.60
CA MET A 265 -16.39 0.75 -8.53
C MET A 265 -15.29 1.42 -9.36
N ALA A 266 -15.50 2.65 -9.83
CA ALA A 266 -14.50 3.43 -10.56
C ALA A 266 -13.21 3.61 -9.75
N HIS A 267 -13.32 4.02 -8.48
CA HIS A 267 -12.16 4.14 -7.61
C HIS A 267 -11.52 2.78 -7.27
N ALA A 268 -12.31 1.74 -7.03
CA ALA A 268 -11.81 0.39 -6.78
C ALA A 268 -10.99 -0.14 -7.97
N VAL A 269 -11.51 0.06 -9.19
CA VAL A 269 -10.82 -0.31 -10.44
C VAL A 269 -9.55 0.51 -10.63
N ALA A 270 -9.63 1.83 -10.44
CA ALA A 270 -8.51 2.74 -10.63
C ALA A 270 -7.30 2.40 -9.73
N VAL A 271 -7.54 1.95 -8.50
CA VAL A 271 -6.45 1.57 -7.58
C VAL A 271 -5.98 0.12 -7.71
N SER A 272 -6.81 -0.76 -8.26
CA SER A 272 -6.52 -2.19 -8.36
C SER A 272 -5.87 -2.59 -9.69
N PHE A 273 -6.22 -1.92 -10.79
CA PHE A 273 -5.85 -2.34 -12.14
C PHE A 273 -5.12 -1.24 -12.92
N GLY A 274 -4.30 -1.66 -13.88
CA GLY A 274 -3.63 -0.76 -14.80
C GLY A 274 -4.64 0.02 -15.64
N LEU A 275 -4.32 1.27 -15.95
CA LEU A 275 -5.13 2.15 -16.80
C LEU A 275 -4.40 2.43 -18.11
N GLY A 276 -5.11 2.65 -19.20
CA GLY A 276 -4.51 3.00 -20.49
C GLY A 276 -3.71 1.84 -21.09
N ASP A 277 -2.41 2.03 -21.33
CA ASP A 277 -1.55 1.00 -21.92
C ASP A 277 -1.32 -0.23 -21.03
N THR A 278 -1.56 -0.11 -19.72
CA THR A 278 -1.45 -1.20 -18.75
C THR A 278 -2.79 -1.85 -18.42
N THR A 279 -3.90 -1.44 -19.06
CA THR A 279 -5.20 -2.10 -18.90
C THR A 279 -5.10 -3.61 -19.13
N GLY A 280 -5.82 -4.37 -18.29
CA GLY A 280 -5.78 -5.84 -18.25
C GLY A 280 -4.74 -6.42 -17.27
N LEU A 281 -3.98 -5.57 -16.57
CA LEU A 281 -3.04 -5.98 -15.51
C LEU A 281 -3.54 -5.49 -14.15
N ALA A 282 -3.17 -6.20 -13.08
CA ALA A 282 -3.35 -5.71 -11.71
C ALA A 282 -2.15 -4.85 -11.28
N ARG A 283 -2.38 -3.90 -10.36
CA ARG A 283 -1.35 -2.99 -9.80
C ARG A 283 -0.65 -3.55 -8.57
N PHE A 284 -0.65 -4.87 -8.43
CA PHE A 284 -0.02 -5.60 -7.33
C PHE A 284 1.19 -6.38 -7.86
N ARG A 285 2.19 -6.55 -7.01
CA ARG A 285 3.28 -7.49 -7.28
C ARG A 285 2.79 -8.91 -7.05
N ALA A 286 3.34 -9.88 -7.76
CA ALA A 286 3.08 -11.28 -7.46
C ALA A 286 3.50 -11.58 -6.02
N VAL A 287 2.60 -12.19 -5.25
CA VAL A 287 2.82 -12.60 -3.86
C VAL A 287 2.47 -14.07 -3.74
N PRO A 288 3.40 -14.93 -3.28
CA PRO A 288 3.11 -16.35 -3.10
C PRO A 288 2.03 -16.54 -2.04
N SER A 289 1.33 -17.68 -2.06
CA SER A 289 0.28 -18.04 -1.09
C SER A 289 0.75 -18.16 0.38
N ARG A 290 2.01 -17.83 0.68
CA ARG A 290 2.59 -18.03 2.00
C ARG A 290 2.00 -17.02 2.96
N ARG A 291 1.33 -17.51 4.01
CA ARG A 291 0.97 -16.70 5.17
C ARG A 291 2.27 -16.16 5.76
N THR A 292 2.55 -14.87 5.60
CA THR A 292 3.57 -14.17 6.40
C THR A 292 3.23 -14.42 7.86
N THR A 293 4.13 -15.04 8.61
CA THR A 293 3.99 -15.17 10.06
C THR A 293 4.23 -13.80 10.69
N ASN A 294 3.67 -13.56 11.87
CA ASN A 294 3.83 -12.27 12.56
C ASN A 294 5.32 -11.93 12.83
N ASP A 295 6.17 -12.94 12.99
CA ASP A 295 7.60 -12.75 13.25
C ASP A 295 8.40 -12.33 12.03
N ASP A 296 8.01 -12.76 10.81
CA ASP A 296 8.76 -12.48 9.59
C ASP A 296 8.72 -10.98 9.19
N THR A 297 7.72 -10.24 9.66
CA THR A 297 7.48 -8.84 9.28
C THR A 297 7.75 -7.83 10.40
N TRP A 298 7.86 -8.26 11.65
CA TRP A 298 8.10 -7.35 12.77
C TRP A 298 9.43 -6.60 12.65
N ASP A 299 10.50 -7.32 12.38
CA ASP A 299 11.86 -6.77 12.31
C ASP A 299 12.23 -6.23 10.92
N ARG A 300 11.27 -6.24 9.98
CA ARG A 300 11.49 -5.83 8.59
C ARG A 300 10.67 -4.58 8.24
N PRO A 301 11.18 -3.73 7.35
CA PRO A 301 10.36 -2.66 6.78
C PRO A 301 9.10 -3.19 6.11
N TRP A 302 8.02 -2.43 6.26
CA TRP A 302 6.77 -2.61 5.54
C TRP A 302 6.52 -1.39 4.68
N PHE A 303 6.47 -1.56 3.37
CA PHE A 303 6.30 -0.45 2.43
C PHE A 303 4.91 -0.51 1.79
N SER A 304 4.14 0.56 1.92
CA SER A 304 2.83 0.66 1.28
C SER A 304 2.91 1.17 -0.16
N ASN A 305 4.04 1.80 -0.53
CA ASN A 305 4.24 2.54 -1.78
C ASN A 305 3.18 3.65 -2.00
N LEU A 306 2.69 4.24 -0.91
CA LEU A 306 1.69 5.31 -0.93
C LEU A 306 2.27 6.70 -0.67
N GLY A 307 3.54 6.82 -0.31
CA GLY A 307 4.21 8.11 -0.15
C GLY A 307 5.30 8.33 -1.20
N SER A 308 5.93 9.50 -1.20
CA SER A 308 7.02 9.85 -2.13
C SER A 308 8.42 9.55 -1.58
N GLY A 309 8.53 9.25 -0.28
CA GLY A 309 9.82 9.09 0.39
C GLY A 309 10.36 7.66 0.38
N ARG A 310 11.66 7.52 0.61
CA ARG A 310 12.36 6.21 0.76
C ARG A 310 11.85 5.33 1.91
N ASP A 311 11.13 5.92 2.88
CA ASP A 311 10.54 5.17 3.99
C ASP A 311 9.18 4.58 3.62
N ASP A 312 8.58 5.02 2.50
CA ASP A 312 7.29 4.54 2.04
C ASP A 312 7.39 3.57 0.86
N ASN A 313 8.54 3.54 0.19
CA ASN A 313 8.74 2.83 -1.07
C ASN A 313 9.87 1.80 -0.98
N GLU A 314 9.62 0.63 -1.55
CA GLU A 314 10.68 -0.36 -1.77
C GLU A 314 11.72 0.18 -2.76
N PRO A 315 12.99 -0.25 -2.70
CA PRO A 315 13.95 -0.02 -3.78
C PRO A 315 13.38 -0.53 -5.11
N GLY A 316 13.27 0.33 -6.12
CA GLY A 316 12.61 0.01 -7.40
C GLY A 316 11.08 -0.17 -7.31
N GLY A 317 10.48 0.14 -6.16
CA GLY A 317 9.04 0.19 -5.93
C GLY A 317 8.48 1.53 -6.39
N GLY A 318 7.47 1.48 -7.25
CA GLY A 318 6.60 2.62 -7.56
C GLY A 318 5.19 2.35 -7.07
N ASP A 319 4.33 3.36 -7.14
CA ASP A 319 2.90 3.26 -6.79
C ASP A 319 2.09 2.38 -7.77
N GLY A 320 2.75 1.50 -8.53
CA GLY A 320 2.11 0.57 -9.46
C GLY A 320 1.54 1.23 -10.72
N TRP A 321 1.85 2.51 -11.01
CA TRP A 321 1.56 3.08 -12.32
C TRP A 321 2.57 2.67 -13.40
N GLY A 322 3.71 2.11 -12.99
CA GLY A 322 4.79 1.72 -13.88
C GLY A 322 5.52 2.93 -14.46
N SER A 323 6.85 2.89 -14.45
CA SER A 323 7.63 3.56 -15.48
C SER A 323 7.35 2.82 -16.79
N ASP A 324 6.56 3.38 -17.71
CA ASP A 324 6.34 2.71 -18.99
C ASP A 324 7.70 2.55 -19.71
N GLY A 325 8.06 1.31 -20.06
CA GLY A 325 9.14 0.99 -21.01
C GLY A 325 10.19 0.01 -20.50
N GLY A 326 9.88 -1.30 -20.58
CA GLY A 326 10.84 -2.38 -20.36
C GLY A 326 10.20 -3.68 -20.81
N GLU A 327 10.60 -4.13 -22.00
CA GLU A 327 10.13 -5.27 -22.76
C GLU A 327 9.76 -6.50 -21.91
N GLY A 328 8.57 -7.05 -22.18
CA GLY A 328 8.43 -8.50 -22.10
C GLY A 328 9.38 -9.07 -23.15
N GLY A 329 10.52 -9.58 -22.70
CA GLY A 329 11.41 -10.36 -23.54
C GLY A 329 10.73 -11.67 -23.87
N ASP A 330 10.09 -11.72 -25.04
CA ASP A 330 9.94 -12.96 -25.79
C ASP A 330 11.36 -13.42 -26.19
N GLY A 331 11.85 -14.48 -25.56
CA GLY A 331 13.04 -15.21 -25.98
C GLY A 331 12.69 -16.68 -26.09
N GLY A 332 12.18 -17.07 -27.26
CA GLY A 332 11.90 -18.45 -27.62
C GLY A 332 13.14 -19.34 -27.57
N GLY A 333 12.89 -20.64 -27.43
CA GLY A 333 13.92 -21.66 -27.37
C GLY A 333 14.63 -21.96 -28.70
N GLY A 334 15.50 -22.96 -28.60
CA GLY A 334 16.13 -23.66 -29.72
C GLY A 334 17.61 -23.32 -29.90
N GLY A 335 18.47 -24.30 -29.62
CA GLY A 335 19.90 -24.20 -29.92
C GLY A 335 20.72 -25.27 -29.20
N ASP A 336 20.53 -26.54 -29.57
CA ASP A 336 21.57 -27.56 -29.42
C ASP A 336 22.83 -27.15 -30.21
N GLY A 337 24.02 -27.49 -29.71
CA GLY A 337 25.17 -27.74 -30.57
C GLY A 337 26.54 -27.28 -30.07
N GLY A 338 27.37 -28.25 -29.68
CA GLY A 338 28.84 -28.26 -29.85
C GLY A 338 29.64 -27.42 -28.84
N GLY A 339 30.66 -27.92 -28.13
CA GLY A 339 31.58 -29.00 -28.47
C GLY A 339 32.88 -28.41 -29.04
N GLY A 340 33.97 -28.51 -28.28
CA GLY A 340 35.36 -28.21 -28.68
C GLY A 340 35.71 -26.71 -28.63
N GLY A 341 36.89 -26.26 -28.24
CA GLY A 341 38.18 -26.91 -28.03
C GLY A 341 39.26 -25.83 -28.17
N ASP A 342 40.23 -25.88 -27.27
CA ASP A 342 41.65 -25.56 -27.43
C ASP A 342 42.16 -24.18 -27.91
N GLY A 343 43.22 -23.75 -27.21
CA GLY A 343 44.23 -22.78 -27.64
C GLY A 343 44.17 -21.48 -26.83
N GLY A 344 45.18 -21.04 -26.08
CA GLY A 344 46.61 -21.33 -26.11
C GLY A 344 47.39 -20.00 -26.16
N GLY A 345 48.38 -19.84 -25.26
CA GLY A 345 49.41 -18.77 -25.28
C GLY A 345 48.95 -17.44 -24.67
N GLY A 346 49.73 -16.73 -23.87
CA GLY A 346 51.15 -16.80 -23.56
C GLY A 346 51.67 -15.38 -23.30
N GLY A 347 52.56 -15.22 -22.31
CA GLY A 347 53.34 -13.98 -22.04
C GLY A 347 52.55 -12.87 -21.31
N GLY A 348 53.02 -12.25 -20.23
CA GLY A 348 54.39 -11.99 -19.80
C GLY A 348 54.78 -10.56 -20.22
N GLY A 349 54.95 -9.66 -19.24
CA GLY A 349 55.58 -8.34 -19.44
C GLY A 349 54.90 -7.20 -18.69
N ASP A 350 55.56 -6.80 -17.59
CA ASP A 350 55.48 -5.57 -16.78
C ASP A 350 54.16 -5.14 -16.14
#